data_AF-A0A8J4FZZ0-F1
#
_entry.id   AF-A0A8J4FZZ0-F1
#
_cell.length_a   1.000
_cell.length_b   1.000
_cell.length_c   1.000
_cell.angle_alpha   90.00
_cell.angle_beta   90.00
_cell.angle_gamma   90.00
#
_symmetry.space_group_name_H-M   'P 1'
#
loop_
_entity.id
_entity.type
_entity.pdbx_description
1 polymer ?
#
loop_
_entity_poly.entity_id
_entity_poly.type
_entity_poly.pdbx_seq_one_letter_code
_entity_poly.pdbx_strand_id
1 'polypeptide(L)'
;MLDAAAVAHVSRVGVWVTGVSSFLPEALLAELSGLILAGPGTGSLSAALTDQLAPWTALIPVVLATRCATGNNFDDHYYGGSRQKYEARGFLLSDFAHLTPVQARTLLVLRLAAGVYPQYSHLRQDSPPPGSGMCQQPRAKSGSSGGDRDSGEAATADA
;
A
#
# COMPACT_ATOMS: atom_id res chain seq x y z
N MET A 1 -3.19 21.91 -10.46
CA MET A 1 -3.56 20.77 -11.33
C MET A 1 -2.85 19.56 -10.77
N LEU A 2 -3.56 18.44 -10.57
CA LEU A 2 -2.92 17.17 -10.17
C LEU A 2 -2.10 16.68 -11.36
N ASP A 3 -0.79 16.53 -11.20
CA ASP A 3 0.09 15.93 -12.21
C ASP A 3 0.46 14.48 -11.83
N ALA A 4 0.88 13.69 -12.82
CA ALA A 4 1.20 12.28 -12.62
C ALA A 4 2.43 12.05 -11.72
N ALA A 5 3.39 12.97 -11.71
CA ALA A 5 4.61 12.85 -10.91
C ALA A 5 4.30 13.04 -9.41
N ALA A 6 3.47 14.03 -9.08
CA ALA A 6 2.98 14.26 -7.72
C ALA A 6 2.20 13.06 -7.19
N VAL A 7 1.35 12.45 -8.03
CA VAL A 7 0.61 11.23 -7.67
C VAL A 7 1.56 10.06 -7.45
N ALA A 8 2.51 9.83 -8.37
CA ALA A 8 3.45 8.72 -8.29
C ALA A 8 4.29 8.76 -7.00
N HIS A 9 4.68 9.96 -6.56
CA HIS A 9 5.49 10.15 -5.36
C HIS A 9 4.79 9.67 -4.08
N VAL A 10 3.50 9.98 -3.93
CA VAL A 10 2.70 9.61 -2.74
C VAL A 10 1.91 8.31 -2.92
N SER A 11 2.16 7.55 -3.99
CA SER A 11 1.39 6.34 -4.32
C SER A 11 1.72 5.13 -3.45
N ARG A 12 2.73 5.21 -2.58
CA ARG A 12 3.10 4.18 -1.60
C ARG A 12 2.12 4.14 -0.41
N VAL A 13 0.82 4.10 -0.72
CA VAL A 13 -0.24 3.89 0.27
C VAL A 13 -0.58 2.40 0.33
N GLY A 14 -0.31 1.78 1.47
CA GLY A 14 -0.62 0.38 1.73
C GLY A 14 -2.08 0.16 2.12
N VAL A 15 -2.62 -1.03 1.85
CA VAL A 15 -3.88 -1.51 2.44
C VAL A 15 -3.56 -2.75 3.25
N TRP A 16 -3.89 -2.72 4.53
CA TRP A 16 -3.62 -3.80 5.46
C TRP A 16 -4.92 -4.31 6.07
N VAL A 17 -5.22 -5.59 5.86
CA VAL A 17 -6.40 -6.23 6.46
C VAL A 17 -6.05 -6.68 7.86
N THR A 18 -6.80 -6.21 8.86
CA THR A 18 -6.53 -6.58 10.25
C THR A 18 -7.31 -7.84 10.64
N GLY A 19 -6.68 -8.64 11.50
CA GLY A 19 -7.27 -9.77 12.19
C GLY A 19 -7.26 -9.57 13.71
N VAL A 20 -7.58 -10.62 14.46
CA VAL A 20 -7.64 -10.60 15.93
C VAL A 20 -6.31 -10.23 16.60
N SER A 21 -5.20 -10.65 16.00
CA SER A 21 -3.84 -10.25 16.34
C SER A 21 -3.21 -9.67 15.08
N SER A 22 -2.86 -8.39 15.12
CA SER A 22 -2.18 -7.73 14.00
C SER A 22 -1.04 -6.90 14.56
N PHE A 23 0.08 -6.95 13.84
CA PHE A 23 1.30 -6.22 14.10
C PHE A 23 1.81 -5.75 12.74
N LEU A 24 2.27 -4.50 12.66
CA LEU A 24 2.95 -3.99 11.49
C LEU A 24 4.42 -3.71 11.81
N PRO A 25 5.39 -4.27 11.07
CA PRO A 25 6.80 -3.92 11.26
C PRO A 25 7.04 -2.42 11.05
N GLU A 26 7.79 -1.79 11.95
CA GLU A 26 8.11 -0.35 11.85
C GLU A 26 8.88 0.00 10.57
N ALA A 27 9.78 -0.89 10.14
CA ALA A 27 10.50 -0.72 8.88
C ALA A 27 9.56 -0.62 7.67
N LEU A 28 8.45 -1.37 7.67
CA LEU A 28 7.43 -1.26 6.61
C LEU A 28 6.71 0.08 6.70
N LEU A 29 6.33 0.51 7.90
CA LEU A 29 5.63 1.80 8.11
C LEU A 29 6.48 2.98 7.64
N ALA A 30 7.79 2.93 7.85
CA ALA A 30 8.74 3.97 7.42
C ALA A 30 8.85 4.13 5.89
N GLU A 31 8.46 3.12 5.11
CA GLU A 31 8.53 3.15 3.63
C GLU A 31 7.22 3.63 2.96
N LEU A 32 6.15 3.79 3.74
CA LEU A 32 4.83 4.16 3.25
C LEU A 32 4.60 5.67 3.25
N SER A 33 3.83 6.15 2.28
CA SER A 33 3.26 7.51 2.27
C SER A 33 1.88 7.56 2.94
N GLY A 34 1.35 6.42 3.38
CA GLY A 34 0.05 6.31 4.04
C GLY A 34 -0.38 4.86 4.21
N LEU A 35 -1.36 4.64 5.08
CA LEU A 35 -1.85 3.30 5.39
C LEU A 35 -3.38 3.29 5.49
N ILE A 36 -4.02 2.35 4.83
CA ILE A 36 -5.43 2.01 5.04
C ILE A 36 -5.51 0.75 5.88
N LEU A 37 -6.16 0.82 7.04
CA LEU A 37 -6.44 -0.34 7.88
C LEU A 37 -7.86 -0.82 7.61
N ALA A 38 -7.98 -2.00 6.99
CA ALA A 38 -9.24 -2.65 6.71
C ALA A 38 -9.65 -3.55 7.89
N GLY A 39 -10.40 -2.97 8.83
CA GLY A 39 -10.84 -3.61 10.07
C GLY A 39 -12.18 -4.36 9.96
N PRO A 40 -12.46 -5.33 10.84
CA PRO A 40 -13.75 -6.00 10.92
C PRO A 40 -14.89 -5.06 11.38
N GLY A 41 -16.12 -5.42 11.04
CA GLY A 41 -17.33 -4.75 11.53
C GLY A 41 -17.38 -3.29 11.08
N THR A 42 -17.30 -2.37 12.04
CA THR A 42 -17.23 -0.92 11.82
C THR A 42 -15.78 -0.42 11.80
N GLY A 43 -14.84 -1.18 11.21
CA GLY A 43 -13.43 -0.75 11.14
C GLY A 43 -12.68 -0.80 12.49
N SER A 44 -13.10 -1.67 13.40
CA SER A 44 -12.52 -1.75 14.75
C SER A 44 -11.09 -2.28 14.76
N LEU A 45 -10.25 -1.72 15.62
CA LEU A 45 -8.87 -2.17 15.89
C LEU A 45 -8.71 -2.69 17.31
N SER A 46 -7.76 -3.60 17.52
CA SER A 46 -7.32 -3.98 18.86
C SER A 46 -6.63 -2.79 19.54
N ALA A 47 -6.67 -2.76 20.88
CA ALA A 47 -5.96 -1.73 21.66
C ALA A 47 -4.46 -1.72 21.34
N ALA A 48 -3.84 -2.90 21.32
CA ALA A 48 -2.42 -3.05 21.00
C ALA A 48 -2.04 -2.47 19.63
N LEU A 49 -2.83 -2.72 18.58
CA LEU A 49 -2.56 -2.15 17.26
C LEU A 49 -2.80 -0.64 17.24
N THR A 50 -3.84 -0.17 17.96
CA THR A 50 -4.12 1.27 18.07
C THR A 50 -2.97 1.99 18.75
N ASP A 51 -2.44 1.43 19.84
CA ASP A 51 -1.33 1.99 20.60
C ASP A 51 -0.02 1.93 19.81
N GLN A 52 0.20 0.86 19.04
CA GLN A 52 1.34 0.76 18.12
C GLN A 52 1.31 1.85 17.04
N LEU A 53 0.14 2.14 16.46
CA LEU A 53 0.03 3.01 15.29
C LEU A 53 -0.23 4.48 15.61
N ALA A 54 -0.73 4.81 16.81
CA ALA A 54 -1.01 6.20 17.20
C ALA A 54 0.21 7.13 17.05
N PRO A 55 1.46 6.74 17.38
CA PRO A 55 2.63 7.59 17.12
C PRO A 55 2.87 7.87 15.63
N TRP A 56 2.52 6.91 14.76
CA TRP A 56 2.74 7.01 13.31
C TRP A 56 1.77 7.95 12.61
N THR A 57 0.59 8.22 13.20
CA THR A 57 -0.40 9.12 12.58
C THR A 57 0.09 10.58 12.47
N ALA A 58 1.13 10.94 13.23
CA ALA A 58 1.81 12.23 13.11
C ALA A 58 2.75 12.30 11.90
N LEU A 59 3.22 11.15 11.41
CA LEU A 59 4.18 11.04 10.31
C LEU A 59 3.49 10.73 8.99
N ILE A 60 2.60 9.74 9.00
CA ILE A 60 1.84 9.31 7.81
C ILE A 60 0.34 9.31 8.10
N PRO A 61 -0.51 9.57 7.10
CA PRO A 61 -1.95 9.38 7.26
C PRO A 61 -2.28 7.91 7.44
N VAL A 62 -2.98 7.59 8.53
CA VAL A 62 -3.54 6.26 8.79
C VAL A 62 -5.05 6.34 8.76
N VAL A 63 -5.66 5.74 7.74
CA VAL A 63 -7.10 5.74 7.51
C VAL A 63 -7.70 4.42 8.01
N LEU A 64 -8.83 4.51 8.71
CA LEU A 64 -9.62 3.35 9.09
C LEU A 64 -10.75 3.12 8.09
N ALA A 65 -10.82 1.90 7.56
CA ALA A 65 -11.87 1.43 6.68
C ALA A 65 -12.44 0.10 7.18
N THR A 66 -13.74 -0.12 6.99
CA THR A 66 -14.30 -1.45 7.17
C THR A 66 -13.90 -2.36 6.02
N ARG A 67 -13.62 -3.63 6.31
CA ARG A 67 -13.50 -4.68 5.29
C ARG A 67 -14.86 -5.23 4.83
N CYS A 68 -15.95 -4.83 5.48
CA CYS A 68 -17.31 -5.20 5.07
C CYS A 68 -17.63 -4.59 3.69
N ALA A 69 -18.36 -5.33 2.86
CA ALA A 69 -18.73 -4.86 1.52
C ALA A 69 -19.61 -3.61 1.55
N THR A 70 -20.40 -3.45 2.61
CA THR A 70 -21.30 -2.33 2.86
C THR A 70 -21.27 -1.93 4.34
N GLY A 71 -21.68 -0.69 4.62
CA GLY A 71 -21.74 -0.15 5.98
C GLY A 71 -20.70 0.95 6.22
N ASN A 72 -20.79 1.56 7.40
CA ASN A 72 -19.93 2.68 7.78
C ASN A 72 -18.75 2.21 8.65
N ASN A 73 -17.66 2.97 8.61
CA ASN A 73 -16.47 2.74 9.45
C ASN A 73 -16.63 3.18 10.90
N PHE A 74 -17.82 3.63 11.29
CA PHE A 74 -18.18 3.88 12.67
C PHE A 74 -19.68 3.78 12.84
N ASP A 75 -20.11 3.62 14.08
CA ASP A 75 -21.49 3.50 14.44
C ASP A 75 -21.68 4.15 15.81
N ASP A 76 -22.23 5.36 15.78
CA ASP A 76 -22.48 6.13 16.99
C ASP A 76 -23.68 5.59 17.80
N HIS A 77 -24.49 4.69 17.23
CA HIS A 77 -25.66 4.11 17.88
C HIS A 77 -25.29 2.91 18.77
N TYR A 78 -24.55 1.94 18.24
CA TYR A 78 -24.13 0.76 19.01
C TYR A 78 -22.75 0.89 19.64
N TYR A 79 -21.88 1.75 19.09
CA TYR A 79 -20.50 1.93 19.53
C TYR A 79 -20.18 3.42 19.74
N GLY A 80 -20.96 4.08 20.60
CA GLY A 80 -20.81 5.49 20.93
C GLY A 80 -19.37 5.87 21.30
N GLY A 81 -18.86 6.95 20.70
CA GLY A 81 -17.50 7.43 20.92
C GLY A 81 -16.41 6.68 20.15
N SER A 82 -16.75 5.65 19.36
CA SER A 82 -15.79 4.91 18.53
C SER A 82 -15.03 5.81 17.55
N ARG A 83 -15.71 6.81 16.97
CA ARG A 83 -15.06 7.82 16.13
C ARG A 83 -14.04 8.66 16.90
N GLN A 84 -14.47 9.28 18.00
CA GLN A 84 -13.62 10.15 18.82
C GLN A 84 -12.41 9.39 19.36
N LYS A 85 -12.58 8.12 19.73
CA LYS A 85 -11.50 7.22 20.18
C LYS A 85 -10.32 7.17 19.20
N TYR A 86 -10.59 7.13 17.90
CA TYR A 86 -9.56 7.03 16.87
C TYR A 86 -9.08 8.41 16.42
N GLU A 87 -9.99 9.34 16.15
CA GLU A 87 -9.61 10.68 15.66
C GLU A 87 -8.82 11.48 16.69
N ALA A 88 -9.11 11.33 17.99
CA ALA A 88 -8.30 11.93 19.05
C ALA A 88 -6.85 11.40 19.10
N ARG A 89 -6.59 10.27 18.46
CA ARG A 89 -5.26 9.66 18.30
C ARG A 89 -4.69 9.87 16.90
N GLY A 90 -5.25 10.78 16.10
CA GLY A 90 -4.74 11.18 14.79
C GLY A 90 -5.13 10.28 13.62
N PHE A 91 -5.92 9.22 13.84
CA PHE A 91 -6.43 8.40 12.74
C PHE A 91 -7.47 9.16 11.92
N LEU A 92 -7.53 8.88 10.61
CA LEU A 92 -8.51 9.45 9.71
C LEU A 92 -9.70 8.51 9.55
N LEU A 93 -10.91 8.99 9.86
CA LEU A 93 -12.13 8.18 9.83
C LEU A 93 -13.27 8.87 9.09
N SER A 94 -13.69 10.06 9.56
CA SER A 94 -14.93 10.70 9.09
C SER A 94 -14.98 10.91 7.57
N ASP A 95 -13.88 11.37 6.99
CA ASP A 95 -13.78 11.64 5.55
C ASP A 95 -13.80 10.38 4.66
N PHE A 96 -13.64 9.20 5.26
CA PHE A 96 -13.53 7.91 4.58
C PHE A 96 -14.65 6.96 4.96
N ALA A 97 -15.61 7.41 5.77
CA ALA A 97 -16.55 6.56 6.50
C ALA A 97 -17.38 5.60 5.65
N HIS A 98 -17.62 5.94 4.38
CA HIS A 98 -18.45 5.17 3.45
C HIS A 98 -17.65 4.47 2.34
N LEU A 99 -16.32 4.49 2.43
CA LEU A 99 -15.44 4.00 1.38
C LEU A 99 -14.96 2.59 1.70
N THR A 100 -14.96 1.73 0.69
CA THR A 100 -14.21 0.49 0.74
C THR A 100 -12.71 0.77 0.90
N PRO A 101 -11.89 -0.19 1.39
CA PRO A 101 -10.46 0.03 1.56
C PRO A 101 -9.73 0.47 0.28
N VAL A 102 -10.17 -0.05 -0.88
CA VAL A 102 -9.60 0.33 -2.19
C VAL A 102 -9.99 1.75 -2.59
N GLN A 103 -11.25 2.15 -2.38
CA GLN A 103 -11.69 3.53 -2.61
C GLN A 103 -10.99 4.51 -1.66
N ALA A 104 -10.84 4.14 -0.39
CA ALA A 104 -10.14 4.94 0.60
C ALA A 104 -8.67 5.13 0.22
N ARG A 105 -7.99 4.08 -0.24
CA ARG A 105 -6.62 4.18 -0.78
C ARG A 105 -6.54 5.19 -1.92
N THR A 106 -7.41 5.05 -2.93
CA THR A 106 -7.41 5.95 -4.09
C THR A 106 -7.67 7.40 -3.69
N LEU A 107 -8.66 7.63 -2.83
CA LEU A 107 -8.96 8.98 -2.34
C LEU A 107 -7.78 9.57 -1.55
N LEU A 108 -7.14 8.78 -0.68
CA LEU A 108 -6.01 9.23 0.12
C LEU A 108 -4.83 9.65 -0.76
N VAL A 109 -4.48 8.84 -1.77
CA VAL A 109 -3.41 9.18 -2.73
C VAL A 109 -3.71 10.50 -3.43
N LEU A 110 -4.93 10.68 -3.94
CA LEU A 110 -5.33 11.90 -4.63
C LEU A 110 -5.30 13.13 -3.72
N ARG A 111 -5.76 12.98 -2.46
CA ARG A 111 -5.76 14.07 -1.47
C ARG A 111 -4.34 14.43 -1.03
N LEU A 112 -3.46 13.46 -0.85
CA LEU A 112 -2.04 13.69 -0.57
C LEU A 112 -1.37 14.44 -1.72
N ALA A 113 -1.57 13.98 -2.96
CA ALA A 113 -1.00 14.63 -4.15
C ALA A 113 -1.54 16.06 -4.32
N ALA A 114 -2.80 16.30 -3.98
CA ALA A 114 -3.42 17.63 -3.99
C ALA A 114 -2.99 18.52 -2.81
N GLY A 115 -2.27 18.00 -1.82
CA GLY A 115 -1.83 18.76 -0.64
C GLY A 115 -2.95 19.08 0.34
N VAL A 116 -4.01 18.28 0.38
CA VAL A 116 -5.17 18.47 1.28
C VAL A 116 -4.78 18.36 2.76
N TYR A 117 -3.66 17.69 3.07
CA TYR A 117 -3.16 17.48 4.43
C TYR A 117 -1.81 18.20 4.64
N PRO A 118 -1.79 19.49 5.05
CA PRO A 118 -0.56 20.26 5.24
C PRO A 118 0.42 19.63 6.24
N GLN A 119 -0.09 18.92 7.26
CA GLN A 119 0.72 18.22 8.25
C GLN A 119 1.59 17.10 7.64
N TYR A 120 1.22 16.59 6.46
CA TYR A 120 1.98 15.56 5.73
C TYR A 120 2.70 16.13 4.51
N SER A 121 2.97 17.44 4.48
CA SER A 121 3.64 18.10 3.37
C SER A 121 5.05 17.55 3.09
N HIS A 122 5.74 17.03 4.12
CA HIS A 122 7.04 16.39 3.99
C HIS A 122 7.00 15.15 3.08
N LEU A 123 5.88 14.41 3.03
CA LEU A 123 5.70 13.25 2.14
C LEU A 123 5.65 13.62 0.66
N ARG A 124 5.63 14.92 0.32
CA ARG A 124 5.70 15.43 -1.04
C ARG A 124 7.09 15.96 -1.42
N GLN A 125 7.99 16.11 -0.44
CA GLN A 125 9.22 16.88 -0.57
C GLN A 125 10.47 16.02 -0.79
N ASP A 126 10.34 14.69 -0.81
CA ASP A 126 11.49 13.84 -1.14
C ASP A 126 11.81 13.97 -2.63
N SER A 127 13.08 14.30 -2.90
CA SER A 127 13.61 14.40 -4.26
C SER A 127 13.32 13.13 -5.07
N PRO A 128 13.19 13.23 -6.41
CA PRO A 128 12.97 12.07 -7.25
C PRO A 128 14.01 10.98 -6.96
N PRO A 129 13.65 9.68 -7.07
CA PRO A 129 14.65 8.62 -6.93
C PRO A 129 15.80 8.89 -7.91
N PRO A 130 17.07 8.92 -7.46
CA PRO A 130 18.20 8.99 -8.37
C PRO A 130 18.25 7.66 -9.15
N GLY A 131 17.63 7.62 -10.33
CA GLY A 131 17.49 6.35 -11.05
C GLY A 131 16.56 6.28 -12.25
N SER A 132 15.84 7.35 -12.63
CA SER A 132 15.10 7.40 -13.92
C SER A 132 16.03 7.53 -15.15
N GLY A 133 17.32 7.22 -14.99
CA GLY A 133 18.23 7.01 -16.09
C GLY A 133 17.94 5.64 -16.70
N MET A 134 17.39 5.67 -17.91
CA MET A 134 17.35 4.58 -18.90
C MET A 134 18.03 3.29 -18.44
N CYS A 135 17.22 2.30 -18.02
CA CYS A 135 17.64 0.91 -18.13
C CYS A 135 17.75 0.61 -19.65
N GLN A 136 18.91 0.91 -20.23
CA GLN A 136 19.26 0.40 -21.55
C GLN A 136 19.35 -1.11 -21.41
N GLN A 137 18.28 -1.80 -21.81
CA GLN A 137 18.31 -3.24 -21.94
C GLN A 137 19.47 -3.61 -22.88
N PRO A 138 20.38 -4.51 -22.49
CA PRO A 138 21.40 -5.00 -23.39
C PRO A 138 20.72 -5.76 -24.53
N ARG A 139 20.97 -5.32 -25.77
CA ARG A 139 20.55 -6.03 -26.98
C ARG A 139 21.05 -7.47 -26.91
N ALA A 140 20.12 -8.42 -26.93
CA ALA A 140 20.43 -9.83 -27.11
C ALA A 140 21.24 -10.00 -28.40
N LYS A 141 22.47 -10.52 -28.28
CA LYS A 141 23.25 -11.00 -29.42
C LYS A 141 22.56 -12.26 -29.92
N SER A 142 22.02 -12.21 -31.13
CA SER A 142 21.57 -13.37 -31.90
C SER A 142 22.77 -14.27 -32.17
N GLY A 143 22.92 -15.33 -31.37
CA GLY A 143 23.88 -16.40 -31.62
C GLY A 143 23.24 -17.46 -32.51
N SER A 144 23.52 -17.39 -33.82
CA SER A 144 23.38 -18.52 -34.72
C SER A 144 24.61 -19.41 -34.58
N SER A 145 24.44 -20.66 -34.19
CA SER A 145 25.44 -21.70 -34.44
C SER A 145 24.73 -22.99 -34.82
N GLY A 146 24.63 -23.20 -36.13
CA GLY A 146 24.39 -24.51 -36.71
C GLY A 146 25.56 -25.44 -36.38
N GLY A 147 25.23 -26.70 -36.19
CA GLY A 147 26.18 -27.77 -35.95
C GLY A 147 25.61 -29.06 -36.52
N ASP A 148 25.91 -29.29 -37.80
CA ASP A 148 25.83 -30.58 -38.45
C ASP A 148 26.55 -31.64 -37.62
N ARG A 149 25.89 -32.79 -37.38
CA ARG A 149 26.59 -34.06 -37.23
C ARG A 149 25.89 -35.14 -38.01
N ASP A 150 26.64 -35.52 -39.02
CA ASP A 150 26.50 -36.62 -39.94
C ASP A 150 26.65 -37.98 -39.22
N SER A 151 26.17 -38.97 -39.94
CA SER A 151 26.00 -40.41 -39.78
C SER A 151 27.17 -41.26 -39.23
N GLY A 152 26.79 -42.46 -38.75
CA GLY A 152 27.63 -43.65 -38.53
C GLY A 152 26.94 -44.62 -37.55
N GLU A 153 26.11 -45.57 -38.00
CA GLU A 153 26.43 -46.92 -38.53
C GLU A 153 26.48 -48.02 -37.44
N ALA A 154 26.00 -49.19 -37.82
CA ALA A 154 25.35 -50.24 -37.02
C ALA A 154 26.29 -51.25 -36.31
N ALA A 155 25.75 -51.97 -35.31
CA ALA A 155 26.12 -53.35 -34.98
C ALA A 155 25.08 -54.07 -34.08
N THR A 156 24.36 -55.05 -34.67
CA THR A 156 24.02 -56.43 -34.20
C THR A 156 23.93 -56.73 -32.69
N ALA A 157 22.81 -57.20 -32.14
CA ALA A 157 22.14 -58.51 -32.23
C ALA A 157 22.75 -59.64 -31.35
N ASP A 158 21.89 -60.14 -30.44
CA ASP A 158 21.80 -61.45 -29.77
C ASP A 158 23.04 -62.31 -29.47
N ALA A 159 23.20 -62.64 -28.19
CA ALA A 159 23.33 -64.02 -27.68
C ALA A 159 22.97 -64.07 -26.18
#